data_AF-A0A2V7H6T9-F1
#
_entry.id   AF-A0A2V7H6T9-F1
#
_cell.length_a   1.000
_cell.length_b   1.000
_cell.length_c   1.000
_cell.angle_alpha   90.00
_cell.angle_beta   90.00
_cell.angle_gamma   90.00
#
_symmetry.space_group_name_H-M   'P 1'
#
loop_
_entity.id
_entity.type
_entity.pdbx_description
1 polymer ?
#
loop_
_entity_poly.entity_id
_entity_poly.type
_entity_poly.pdbx_seq_one_letter_code
_entity_poly.pdbx_strand_id
1 'polypeptide(L)'
;MTAPRAVALAALAALGAVAPAAAHHTGVYTPKDNAITANFKQVKFSVQAGKFEVALRLYDEGPLRAEMRARAAALPAGLEARTRAALAARDAGEAERGFMLFFVALARDLALEADHRLADGAPAAAVAPRFLEAIWRYYNLADFAVGQRDARASVAMRLAYDDAEGLTRPAAGAPDPVRVRAGFGRIAQILSDLIVSTTTPSTTTPSRRNS
;
A
#
# COMPACT_ATOMS: atom_id res chain seq x y z
N MET A 1 13.17 66.98 -6.84
CA MET A 1 12.13 66.76 -7.87
C MET A 1 12.86 66.70 -9.20
N THR A 2 12.86 65.69 -10.06
CA THR A 2 12.12 64.43 -10.26
C THR A 2 12.98 63.57 -11.22
N ALA A 3 12.92 62.24 -11.12
CA ALA A 3 13.85 61.25 -11.68
C ALA A 3 13.81 61.02 -13.21
N PRO A 4 14.83 60.40 -13.83
CA PRO A 4 14.65 59.52 -14.97
C PRO A 4 14.58 58.06 -14.47
N ARG A 5 13.40 57.66 -13.97
CA ARG A 5 13.00 56.26 -13.84
C ARG A 5 12.40 55.82 -15.18
N ALA A 6 13.22 55.39 -16.15
CA ALA A 6 12.64 54.94 -17.43
C ALA A 6 13.42 53.89 -18.22
N VAL A 7 14.56 53.36 -17.76
CA VAL A 7 15.35 52.43 -18.61
C VAL A 7 15.64 51.06 -17.97
N ALA A 8 15.34 50.85 -16.70
CA ALA A 8 15.67 49.59 -16.00
C ALA A 8 14.48 48.64 -15.81
N LEU A 9 13.51 48.61 -16.73
CA LEU A 9 12.32 47.74 -16.62
C LEU A 9 12.05 46.84 -17.83
N ALA A 10 12.89 46.89 -18.88
CA ALA A 10 12.66 46.09 -20.09
C ALA A 10 13.52 44.82 -20.19
N ALA A 11 14.52 44.62 -19.33
CA ALA A 11 15.44 43.46 -19.43
C ALA A 11 15.13 42.31 -18.44
N LEU A 12 14.19 42.48 -17.51
CA LEU A 12 13.82 41.45 -16.52
C LEU A 12 12.53 40.69 -16.84
N ALA A 13 11.90 40.95 -17.99
CA ALA A 13 10.61 40.36 -18.35
C ALA A 13 10.70 39.15 -19.30
N ALA A 14 11.92 38.70 -19.68
CA ALA A 14 12.11 37.65 -20.69
C ALA A 14 12.70 36.32 -20.17
N LEU A 15 12.73 36.10 -18.84
CA LEU A 15 13.23 34.84 -18.23
C LEU A 15 12.15 34.03 -17.50
N GLY A 16 10.88 34.41 -17.62
CA GLY A 16 9.79 33.87 -16.79
C GLY A 16 8.82 32.89 -17.45
N ALA A 17 9.12 32.34 -18.62
CA ALA A 17 8.21 31.43 -19.32
C ALA A 17 8.92 30.17 -19.85
N VAL A 18 9.74 29.54 -19.02
CA VAL A 18 9.92 28.10 -19.15
C VAL A 18 8.83 27.50 -18.27
N ALA A 19 7.74 27.04 -18.90
CA ALA A 19 6.79 26.18 -18.21
C ALA A 19 7.61 25.12 -17.46
N PRO A 20 7.33 24.82 -16.18
CA PRO A 20 8.04 23.75 -15.53
C PRO A 20 7.82 22.52 -16.39
N ALA A 21 8.88 22.08 -17.07
CA ALA A 21 8.93 20.77 -17.69
C ALA A 21 8.43 19.84 -16.61
N ALA A 22 7.32 19.15 -16.89
CA ALA A 22 6.63 18.30 -15.94
C ALA A 22 7.70 17.47 -15.24
N ALA A 23 8.07 17.91 -14.04
CA ALA A 23 9.04 17.22 -13.26
C ALA A 23 8.43 15.84 -13.09
N HIS A 24 9.22 14.81 -13.36
CA HIS A 24 8.91 13.44 -13.00
C HIS A 24 8.78 13.38 -11.47
N HIS A 25 7.68 13.91 -10.95
CA HIS A 25 7.32 13.78 -9.56
C HIS A 25 6.83 12.35 -9.40
N THR A 26 7.79 11.44 -9.25
CA THR A 26 7.69 10.29 -8.35
C THR A 26 7.62 10.79 -6.88
N GLY A 27 6.89 11.89 -6.65
CA GLY A 27 6.58 12.37 -5.32
C GLY A 27 5.77 11.28 -4.66
N VAL A 28 6.33 10.68 -3.61
CA VAL A 28 5.73 9.61 -2.83
C VAL A 28 4.37 10.09 -2.35
N TYR A 29 3.33 9.81 -3.14
CA TYR A 29 1.97 10.06 -2.74
C TYR A 29 1.72 9.24 -1.48
N THR A 30 1.49 9.96 -0.37
CA THR A 30 1.20 9.37 0.93
C THR A 30 -0.29 9.58 1.20
N PRO A 31 -1.12 8.53 1.06
CA PRO A 31 -2.55 8.63 1.35
C PRO A 31 -2.78 9.06 2.80
N LYS A 32 -3.90 9.77 3.04
CA LYS A 32 -4.26 10.21 4.40
C LYS A 32 -4.45 9.02 5.33
N ASP A 33 -3.89 9.13 6.54
CA ASP A 33 -4.06 8.13 7.58
C ASP A 33 -5.53 7.99 8.01
N ASN A 34 -5.91 6.77 8.35
CA ASN A 34 -7.13 6.50 9.12
C ASN A 34 -6.74 5.93 10.50
N ALA A 35 -7.73 5.65 11.34
CA ALA A 35 -7.49 5.16 12.69
C ALA A 35 -6.60 3.89 12.72
N ILE A 36 -6.78 2.99 11.75
CA ILE A 36 -6.00 1.74 11.64
C ILE A 36 -4.53 2.06 11.30
N THR A 37 -4.28 2.87 10.26
CA THR A 37 -2.91 3.17 9.82
C THR A 37 -2.15 4.03 10.84
N ALA A 38 -2.85 4.95 11.51
CA ALA A 38 -2.28 5.75 12.59
C ALA A 38 -1.86 4.88 13.79
N ASN A 39 -2.73 3.97 14.24
CA ASN A 39 -2.40 3.05 15.34
C ASN A 39 -1.27 2.09 14.94
N PHE A 40 -1.26 1.57 13.72
CA PHE A 40 -0.14 0.77 13.23
C PHE A 40 1.19 1.51 13.29
N LYS A 41 1.25 2.77 12.85
CA LYS A 41 2.49 3.57 12.93
C LYS A 41 2.98 3.69 14.38
N GLN A 42 2.08 3.95 15.34
CA GLN A 42 2.45 4.00 16.76
C GLN A 42 2.98 2.66 17.29
N VAL A 43 2.34 1.55 16.91
CA VAL A 43 2.82 0.19 17.27
C VAL A 43 4.19 -0.07 16.64
N LYS A 44 4.35 0.19 15.34
CA LYS A 44 5.61 0.00 14.60
C LYS A 44 6.75 0.82 15.19
N PHE A 45 6.53 2.10 15.49
CA PHE A 45 7.53 2.94 16.14
C PHE A 45 7.91 2.43 17.53
N SER A 46 6.95 1.92 18.30
CA SER A 46 7.21 1.33 19.61
C SER A 46 8.06 0.06 19.51
N VAL A 47 7.76 -0.82 18.54
CA VAL A 47 8.58 -2.03 18.26
C VAL A 47 10.00 -1.65 17.83
N GLN A 48 10.14 -0.69 16.90
CA GLN A 48 11.45 -0.22 16.43
C GLN A 48 12.28 0.43 17.54
N ALA A 49 11.64 1.05 18.52
CA ALA A 49 12.29 1.60 19.72
C ALA A 49 12.54 0.55 20.81
N GLY A 50 12.25 -0.74 20.58
CA GLY A 50 12.38 -1.82 21.56
C GLY A 50 11.35 -1.77 22.70
N LYS A 51 10.35 -0.90 22.63
CA LYS A 51 9.32 -0.69 23.66
C LYS A 51 8.13 -1.65 23.44
N PHE A 52 8.38 -2.94 23.54
CA PHE A 52 7.37 -3.98 23.25
C PHE A 52 6.15 -3.95 24.17
N GLU A 53 6.31 -3.58 25.44
CA GLU A 53 5.17 -3.44 26.37
C GLU A 53 4.22 -2.32 25.92
N VAL A 54 4.78 -1.20 25.46
CA VAL A 54 4.01 -0.09 24.88
C VAL A 54 3.36 -0.52 23.57
N ALA A 55 4.11 -1.21 22.70
CA ALA A 55 3.59 -1.73 21.43
C ALA A 55 2.41 -2.69 21.65
N LEU A 56 2.53 -3.62 22.59
CA LEU A 56 1.49 -4.59 22.92
C LEU A 56 0.23 -3.89 23.46
N ARG A 57 0.38 -2.89 24.34
CA ARG A 57 -0.76 -2.11 24.84
C ARG A 57 -1.47 -1.33 23.73
N LEU A 58 -0.70 -0.61 22.90
CA LEU A 58 -1.22 0.13 21.74
C LEU A 58 -1.92 -0.79 20.73
N TYR A 59 -1.43 -2.02 20.57
CA TYR A 59 -2.07 -3.03 19.73
C TYR A 59 -3.34 -3.57 20.39
N ASP A 60 -3.29 -3.93 21.68
CA ASP A 60 -4.38 -4.57 22.39
C ASP A 60 -5.63 -3.71 22.50
N GLU A 61 -5.44 -2.41 22.72
CA GLU A 61 -6.49 -1.39 22.89
C GLU A 61 -6.85 -0.68 21.57
N GLY A 62 -6.07 -0.91 20.51
CA GLY A 62 -6.12 -0.10 19.29
C GLY A 62 -7.06 -0.59 18.19
N PRO A 63 -7.44 0.30 17.27
CA PRO A 63 -8.29 -0.04 16.12
C PRO A 63 -7.64 -1.05 15.17
N LEU A 64 -6.30 -1.19 15.15
CA LEU A 64 -5.61 -2.17 14.32
C LEU A 64 -6.03 -3.60 14.67
N ARG A 65 -5.99 -3.95 15.96
CA ARG A 65 -6.37 -5.29 16.42
C ARG A 65 -7.87 -5.52 16.31
N ALA A 66 -8.68 -4.50 16.61
CA ALA A 66 -10.12 -4.58 16.43
C ALA A 66 -10.50 -4.94 14.99
N GLU A 67 -9.87 -4.28 14.00
CA GLU A 67 -10.08 -4.58 12.58
C GLU A 67 -9.60 -5.98 12.21
N MET A 68 -8.42 -6.40 12.69
CA MET A 68 -7.92 -7.76 12.46
C MET A 68 -8.88 -8.83 12.99
N ARG A 69 -9.54 -8.59 14.13
CA ARG A 69 -10.55 -9.50 14.69
C ARG A 69 -11.84 -9.49 13.89
N ALA A 70 -12.33 -8.30 13.52
CA ALA A 70 -13.55 -8.17 12.72
C ALA A 70 -13.42 -8.89 11.37
N ARG A 71 -12.21 -8.95 10.81
CA ARG A 71 -11.90 -9.61 9.54
C ARG A 71 -11.34 -11.03 9.67
N ALA A 72 -11.40 -11.65 10.84
CA ALA A 72 -10.72 -12.93 11.09
C ALA A 72 -11.05 -14.02 10.04
N ALA A 73 -12.27 -14.03 9.49
CA ALA A 73 -12.69 -14.99 8.45
C ALA A 73 -12.05 -14.75 7.06
N ALA A 74 -11.61 -13.53 6.76
CA ALA A 74 -10.98 -13.15 5.49
C ALA A 74 -9.44 -13.15 5.55
N LEU A 75 -8.88 -13.35 6.75
CA LEU A 75 -7.45 -13.36 7.03
C LEU A 75 -6.92 -14.78 7.17
N PRO A 76 -5.59 -15.00 7.00
CA PRO A 76 -4.96 -16.26 7.37
C PRO A 76 -5.37 -16.70 8.78
N ALA A 77 -5.74 -17.97 8.93
CA ALA A 77 -6.25 -18.50 10.19
C ALA A 77 -5.32 -18.15 11.36
N GLY A 78 -5.87 -17.59 12.43
CA GLY A 78 -5.13 -17.21 13.64
C GLY A 78 -4.11 -16.07 13.48
N LEU A 79 -4.17 -15.28 12.39
CA LEU A 79 -3.22 -14.19 12.14
C LEU A 79 -3.12 -13.21 13.32
N GLU A 80 -4.26 -12.70 13.80
CA GLU A 80 -4.30 -11.78 14.95
C GLU A 80 -3.64 -12.37 16.20
N ALA A 81 -4.03 -13.59 16.58
CA ALA A 81 -3.51 -14.25 17.77
C ALA A 81 -1.98 -14.45 17.67
N ARG A 82 -1.46 -14.83 16.50
CA ARG A 82 -0.02 -14.97 16.27
C ARG A 82 0.71 -13.62 16.31
N THR A 83 0.16 -12.58 15.68
CA THR A 83 0.76 -11.24 15.72
C THR A 83 0.84 -10.72 17.16
N ARG A 84 -0.22 -10.91 17.94
CA ARG A 84 -0.21 -10.56 19.37
C ARG A 84 0.83 -11.36 20.14
N ALA A 85 0.91 -12.67 19.92
CA ALA A 85 1.88 -13.53 20.60
C ALA A 85 3.31 -13.12 20.27
N ALA A 86 3.60 -12.75 19.02
CA ALA A 86 4.91 -12.23 18.61
C ALA A 86 5.26 -10.93 19.34
N LEU A 87 4.33 -9.98 19.44
CA LEU A 87 4.54 -8.75 20.23
C LEU A 87 4.84 -9.06 21.70
N ALA A 88 4.10 -10.00 22.32
CA ALA A 88 4.33 -10.42 23.70
C ALA A 88 5.68 -11.13 23.88
N ALA A 89 6.09 -11.94 22.90
CA ALA A 89 7.38 -12.63 22.88
C ALA A 89 8.56 -11.73 22.47
N ARG A 90 8.30 -10.45 22.17
CA ARG A 90 9.28 -9.48 21.67
C ARG A 90 9.93 -9.89 20.34
N ASP A 91 9.20 -10.67 19.54
CA ASP A 91 9.60 -11.08 18.20
C ASP A 91 9.15 -10.02 17.19
N ALA A 92 10.04 -9.06 16.90
CA ALA A 92 9.78 -8.02 15.91
C ALA A 92 9.52 -8.58 14.51
N GLY A 93 10.20 -9.66 14.13
CA GLY A 93 10.13 -10.22 12.78
C GLY A 93 8.77 -10.88 12.53
N GLU A 94 8.31 -11.73 13.44
CA GLU A 94 6.99 -12.34 13.32
C GLU A 94 5.85 -11.33 13.51
N ALA A 95 6.04 -10.31 14.35
CA ALA A 95 5.08 -9.21 14.45
C ALA A 95 4.97 -8.43 13.12
N GLU A 96 6.10 -8.06 12.50
CA GLU A 96 6.12 -7.37 11.21
C GLU A 96 5.52 -8.23 10.09
N ARG A 97 5.83 -9.53 10.07
CA ARG A 97 5.20 -10.49 9.14
C ARG A 97 3.69 -10.54 9.32
N GLY A 98 3.20 -10.51 10.55
CA GLY A 98 1.78 -10.45 10.88
C GLY A 98 1.09 -9.20 10.31
N PHE A 99 1.68 -8.03 10.52
CA PHE A 99 1.16 -6.77 9.98
C PHE A 99 1.22 -6.72 8.46
N MET A 100 2.31 -7.21 7.85
CA MET A 100 2.46 -7.31 6.40
C MET A 100 1.30 -8.12 5.80
N LEU A 101 1.03 -9.32 6.31
CA LEU A 101 -0.08 -10.16 5.85
C LEU A 101 -1.45 -9.47 5.99
N PHE A 102 -1.66 -8.75 7.08
CA PHE A 102 -2.91 -8.02 7.30
C PHE A 102 -3.13 -6.91 6.26
N PHE A 103 -2.13 -6.04 6.05
CA PHE A 103 -2.26 -4.94 5.10
C PHE A 103 -2.32 -5.40 3.64
N VAL A 104 -1.60 -6.46 3.28
CA VAL A 104 -1.71 -7.12 1.97
C VAL A 104 -3.13 -7.65 1.76
N ALA A 105 -3.73 -8.28 2.78
CA ALA A 105 -5.11 -8.75 2.70
C ALA A 105 -6.12 -7.59 2.56
N LEU A 106 -5.95 -6.49 3.29
CA LEU A 106 -6.80 -5.30 3.11
C LEU A 106 -6.71 -4.72 1.69
N ALA A 107 -5.50 -4.62 1.13
CA ALA A 107 -5.30 -4.15 -0.23
C ALA A 107 -5.94 -5.10 -1.27
N ARG A 108 -5.81 -6.42 -1.07
CA ARG A 108 -6.45 -7.45 -1.91
C ARG A 108 -7.97 -7.30 -1.88
N ASP A 109 -8.56 -7.22 -0.70
CA ASP A 109 -10.01 -7.16 -0.53
C ASP A 109 -10.59 -5.89 -1.16
N LEU A 110 -9.87 -4.76 -1.08
CA LEU A 110 -10.24 -3.52 -1.78
C LEU A 110 -10.19 -3.68 -3.30
N ALA A 111 -9.19 -4.38 -3.84
CA ALA A 111 -9.10 -4.65 -5.26
C ALA A 111 -10.23 -5.57 -5.75
N LEU A 112 -10.58 -6.60 -4.99
CA LEU A 112 -11.73 -7.47 -5.28
C LEU A 112 -13.05 -6.71 -5.24
N GLU A 113 -13.26 -5.87 -4.23
CA GLU A 113 -14.45 -5.03 -4.12
C GLU A 113 -14.56 -4.04 -5.29
N ALA A 114 -13.43 -3.46 -5.72
CA ALA A 114 -13.40 -2.61 -6.90
C ALA A 114 -13.77 -3.37 -8.18
N ASP A 115 -13.24 -4.59 -8.37
CA ASP A 115 -13.60 -5.47 -9.49
C ASP A 115 -15.10 -5.75 -9.51
N HIS A 116 -15.67 -6.15 -8.36
CA HIS A 116 -17.10 -6.46 -8.24
C HIS A 116 -17.97 -5.25 -8.56
N ARG A 117 -17.68 -4.07 -8.00
CA ARG A 117 -18.47 -2.87 -8.31
C ARG A 117 -18.46 -2.51 -9.78
N LEU A 118 -17.31 -2.67 -10.44
CA LEU A 118 -17.20 -2.43 -11.88
C LEU A 118 -17.95 -3.48 -12.69
N ALA A 119 -17.93 -4.75 -12.26
CA ALA A 119 -18.72 -5.82 -12.86
C ALA A 119 -20.23 -5.55 -12.74
N ASP A 120 -20.66 -4.96 -11.63
CA ASP A 120 -22.05 -4.53 -11.38
C ASP A 120 -22.43 -3.25 -12.13
N GLY A 121 -21.54 -2.69 -12.94
CA GLY A 121 -21.79 -1.53 -13.80
C GLY A 121 -21.57 -0.16 -13.14
N ALA A 122 -20.90 -0.10 -11.99
CA ALA A 122 -20.56 1.18 -11.38
C ALA A 122 -19.62 2.01 -12.29
N PRO A 123 -19.77 3.35 -12.34
CA PRO A 123 -18.92 4.19 -13.20
C PRO A 123 -17.44 4.11 -12.80
N ALA A 124 -16.58 3.73 -13.74
CA ALA A 124 -15.14 3.56 -13.50
C ALA A 124 -14.47 4.83 -12.96
N ALA A 125 -14.86 6.00 -13.47
CA ALA A 125 -14.35 7.30 -13.01
C ALA A 125 -14.71 7.61 -11.54
N ALA A 126 -15.80 7.05 -11.00
CA ALA A 126 -16.22 7.25 -9.61
C ALA A 126 -15.60 6.20 -8.66
N VAL A 127 -15.35 4.99 -9.16
CA VAL A 127 -14.83 3.87 -8.37
C VAL A 127 -13.30 3.92 -8.30
N ALA A 128 -12.65 3.96 -9.46
CA ALA A 128 -11.25 3.58 -9.58
C ALA A 128 -10.29 4.47 -8.77
N PRO A 129 -10.37 5.82 -8.80
CA PRO A 129 -9.43 6.66 -8.05
C PRO A 129 -9.47 6.40 -6.55
N ARG A 130 -10.67 6.27 -5.97
CA ARG A 130 -10.86 6.06 -4.53
C ARG A 130 -10.34 4.71 -4.07
N PHE A 131 -10.55 3.66 -4.87
CA PHE A 131 -10.08 2.32 -4.53
C PHE A 131 -8.56 2.20 -4.69
N LEU A 132 -7.97 2.78 -5.74
CA LEU A 132 -6.52 2.82 -5.90
C LEU A 132 -5.85 3.58 -4.75
N GLU A 133 -6.36 4.76 -4.37
CA GLU A 133 -5.87 5.48 -3.19
C GLU A 133 -5.91 4.61 -1.92
N ALA A 134 -7.03 3.91 -1.69
CA ALA A 134 -7.20 3.05 -0.53
C ALA A 134 -6.27 1.82 -0.55
N ILE A 135 -6.08 1.20 -1.72
CA ILE A 135 -5.14 0.08 -1.92
C ILE A 135 -3.73 0.52 -1.60
N TRP A 136 -3.29 1.64 -2.18
CA TRP A 136 -1.95 2.17 -1.95
C TRP A 136 -1.71 2.52 -0.49
N ARG A 137 -2.72 3.08 0.21
CA ARG A 137 -2.64 3.42 1.63
C ARG A 137 -2.29 2.23 2.52
N TYR A 138 -2.80 1.05 2.20
CA TYR A 138 -2.51 -0.13 2.99
C TYR A 138 -1.26 -0.84 2.48
N TYR A 139 -1.11 -0.98 1.16
CA TYR A 139 0.04 -1.66 0.58
C TYR A 139 1.36 -0.94 0.93
N ASN A 140 1.40 0.39 0.92
CA ASN A 140 2.63 1.15 1.21
C ASN A 140 3.19 0.89 2.63
N LEU A 141 2.34 0.48 3.58
CA LEU A 141 2.75 0.14 4.95
C LEU A 141 3.46 -1.21 5.03
N ALA A 142 3.11 -2.11 4.12
CA ALA A 142 3.67 -3.45 3.99
C ALA A 142 4.78 -3.53 2.95
N ASP A 143 4.84 -2.62 1.98
CA ASP A 143 5.68 -2.73 0.78
C ASP A 143 7.17 -2.97 1.08
N PHE A 144 7.72 -2.33 2.12
CA PHE A 144 9.09 -2.63 2.56
C PHE A 144 9.23 -4.09 3.04
N ALA A 145 8.34 -4.56 3.91
CA ALA A 145 8.37 -5.93 4.41
C ALA A 145 8.12 -6.96 3.28
N VAL A 146 7.25 -6.62 2.33
CA VAL A 146 7.04 -7.42 1.11
C VAL A 146 8.32 -7.46 0.29
N GLY A 147 8.98 -6.33 0.03
CA GLY A 147 10.22 -6.27 -0.73
C GLY A 147 11.37 -7.08 -0.11
N GLN A 148 11.47 -7.06 1.22
CA GLN A 148 12.45 -7.87 1.95
C GLN A 148 12.18 -9.38 1.85
N ARG A 149 10.92 -9.78 1.67
CA ARG A 149 10.50 -11.19 1.62
C ARG A 149 10.44 -11.73 0.19
N ASP A 150 9.84 -10.97 -0.70
CA ASP A 150 9.59 -11.30 -2.10
C ASP A 150 9.66 -10.02 -2.94
N ALA A 151 10.89 -9.67 -3.32
CA ALA A 151 11.16 -8.50 -4.15
C ALA A 151 10.43 -8.55 -5.50
N ARG A 152 10.20 -9.75 -6.05
CA ARG A 152 9.47 -9.92 -7.31
C ARG A 152 8.00 -9.58 -7.14
N ALA A 153 7.36 -10.04 -6.07
CA ALA A 153 5.98 -9.69 -5.77
C ALA A 153 5.83 -8.18 -5.50
N SER A 154 6.78 -7.57 -4.78
CA SER A 154 6.76 -6.11 -4.54
C SER A 154 6.82 -5.31 -5.84
N VAL A 155 7.73 -5.66 -6.75
CA VAL A 155 7.83 -5.01 -8.07
C VAL A 155 6.57 -5.26 -8.92
N ALA A 156 6.09 -6.51 -8.97
CA ALA A 156 4.90 -6.84 -9.72
C ALA A 156 3.67 -6.06 -9.25
N MET A 157 3.50 -5.91 -7.93
CA MET A 157 2.41 -5.13 -7.34
C MET A 157 2.51 -3.65 -7.69
N ARG A 158 3.71 -3.05 -7.60
CA ARG A 158 3.93 -1.65 -7.99
C ARG A 158 3.62 -1.41 -9.47
N LEU A 159 4.09 -2.28 -10.37
CA LEU A 159 3.78 -2.19 -11.79
C LEU A 159 2.28 -2.34 -12.08
N ALA A 160 1.63 -3.31 -11.44
CA ALA A 160 0.18 -3.50 -11.59
C ALA A 160 -0.62 -2.29 -11.10
N TYR A 161 -0.16 -1.65 -10.02
CA TYR A 161 -0.73 -0.41 -9.49
C TYR A 161 -0.55 0.76 -10.47
N ASP A 162 0.68 0.99 -10.94
CA ASP A 162 1.00 2.08 -11.87
C ASP A 162 0.22 1.95 -13.19
N ASP A 163 0.09 0.72 -13.71
CA ASP A 163 -0.74 0.41 -14.87
C ASP A 163 -2.21 0.79 -14.62
N ALA A 164 -2.77 0.36 -13.47
CA ALA A 164 -4.16 0.63 -13.12
C ALA A 164 -4.41 2.13 -12.90
N GLU A 165 -3.48 2.84 -12.26
CA GLU A 165 -3.55 4.29 -12.07
C GLU A 165 -3.49 5.02 -13.42
N GLY A 166 -2.62 4.60 -14.33
CA GLY A 166 -2.51 5.15 -15.68
C GLY A 166 -3.83 5.13 -16.46
N LEU A 167 -4.67 4.11 -16.25
CA LEU A 167 -6.00 3.99 -16.86
C LEU A 167 -7.02 5.01 -16.34
N THR A 168 -6.74 5.64 -15.19
CA THR A 168 -7.66 6.59 -14.54
C THR A 168 -7.33 8.05 -14.77
N ARG A 169 -6.17 8.35 -15.39
CA ARG A 169 -5.71 9.73 -15.57
C ARG A 169 -6.53 10.47 -16.64
N PRO A 170 -6.83 11.77 -16.44
CA PRO A 170 -7.69 12.55 -17.34
C PRO A 170 -7.22 12.61 -18.81
N ALA A 171 -5.92 12.49 -19.05
CA ALA A 171 -5.35 12.49 -20.41
C ALA A 171 -5.70 11.23 -21.23
N ALA A 172 -6.21 10.17 -20.60
CA ALA A 172 -6.56 8.90 -21.25
C ALA A 172 -8.00 8.85 -21.82
N GLY A 173 -8.77 9.95 -21.73
CA GLY A 173 -10.21 9.94 -22.00
C GLY A 173 -11.01 9.33 -20.85
N ALA A 174 -12.28 8.99 -21.09
CA ALA A 174 -13.08 8.30 -20.08
C ALA A 174 -12.46 6.91 -19.77
N PRO A 175 -12.28 6.53 -18.50
CA PRO A 175 -11.65 5.26 -18.15
C PRO A 175 -12.44 4.08 -18.72
N ASP A 176 -11.78 3.22 -19.49
CA ASP A 176 -12.36 1.97 -20.01
C ASP A 176 -12.66 1.01 -18.84
N PRO A 177 -13.94 0.73 -18.55
CA PRO A 177 -14.31 -0.11 -17.40
C PRO A 177 -13.72 -1.51 -17.47
N VAL A 178 -13.55 -2.09 -18.67
CA VAL A 178 -13.02 -3.44 -18.85
C VAL A 178 -11.54 -3.48 -18.49
N ARG A 179 -10.76 -2.50 -18.97
CA ARG A 179 -9.33 -2.41 -18.67
C ARG A 179 -9.08 -2.07 -17.20
N VAL A 180 -9.86 -1.15 -16.63
CA VAL A 180 -9.76 -0.79 -15.21
C VAL A 180 -10.06 -2.00 -14.33
N ARG A 181 -11.13 -2.75 -14.66
CA ARG A 181 -11.48 -3.99 -13.98
C ARG A 181 -10.34 -5.02 -14.04
N ALA A 182 -9.76 -5.24 -15.22
CA ALA A 182 -8.61 -6.12 -15.37
C ALA A 182 -7.39 -5.66 -14.53
N GLY A 183 -7.18 -4.36 -14.36
CA GLY A 183 -6.17 -3.79 -13.47
C GLY A 183 -6.37 -4.23 -12.01
N PHE A 184 -7.59 -4.06 -11.48
CA PHE A 184 -7.93 -4.51 -10.12
C PHE A 184 -7.82 -6.02 -9.95
N GLY A 185 -8.28 -6.81 -10.94
CA GLY A 185 -8.12 -8.26 -10.93
C GLY A 185 -6.66 -8.71 -10.83
N ARG A 186 -5.75 -8.05 -11.56
CA ARG A 186 -4.30 -8.33 -11.47
C ARG A 186 -3.71 -7.99 -10.10
N ILE A 187 -4.09 -6.85 -9.52
CA ILE A 187 -3.69 -6.47 -8.16
C ILE A 187 -4.15 -7.53 -7.16
N ALA A 188 -5.44 -7.91 -7.21
CA ALA A 188 -6.00 -8.91 -6.31
C ALA A 188 -5.29 -10.26 -6.42
N GLN A 189 -4.94 -10.69 -7.64
CA GLN A 189 -4.21 -11.93 -7.89
C GLN A 189 -2.82 -11.91 -7.24
N ILE A 190 -2.01 -10.88 -7.51
CA ILE A 190 -0.65 -10.75 -6.97
C ILE A 190 -0.66 -10.80 -5.44
N LEU A 191 -1.58 -10.05 -4.81
CA LEU A 191 -1.68 -10.01 -3.36
C LEU A 191 -2.20 -11.33 -2.77
N SER A 192 -3.06 -12.05 -3.49
CA SER A 192 -3.50 -13.39 -3.10
C SER A 192 -2.36 -14.40 -3.12
N ASP A 193 -1.58 -14.41 -4.20
CA ASP A 193 -0.43 -15.29 -4.35
C ASP A 193 0.63 -15.03 -3.26
N LEU A 194 0.85 -13.75 -2.93
CA LEU A 194 1.74 -13.35 -1.84
C LEU A 194 1.27 -13.85 -0.47
N ILE A 195 -0.04 -13.82 -0.18
CA ILE A 195 -0.60 -14.37 1.06
C ILE A 195 -0.38 -15.88 1.11
N VAL A 196 -0.68 -16.60 0.02
CA VAL A 196 -0.53 -18.06 -0.07
C VAL A 196 0.93 -18.47 0.09
N SER A 197 1.86 -17.85 -0.63
CA SER A 197 3.29 -18.13 -0.55
C SER A 197 3.88 -17.81 0.82
N THR A 198 3.32 -16.81 1.52
CA THR A 198 3.77 -16.41 2.84
C THR A 198 3.25 -17.32 3.95
N THR A 199 2.07 -17.92 3.77
CA THR A 199 1.40 -18.73 4.80
C THR A 199 1.63 -20.22 4.66
N THR A 200 2.00 -20.68 3.46
CA THR A 200 2.34 -22.09 3.21
C THR A 200 3.80 -22.34 3.61
N PRO A 201 4.10 -23.37 4.42
CA PRO A 201 5.49 -23.75 4.71
C PRO A 201 6.19 -24.21 3.43
N SER A 202 7.41 -23.75 3.18
CA SER A 202 8.25 -24.31 2.13
C SER A 202 8.60 -25.75 2.48
N THR A 203 7.95 -26.73 1.84
CA THR A 203 8.38 -28.13 1.86
C THR A 203 9.66 -28.27 1.02
N THR A 204 10.78 -27.79 1.56
CA THR A 204 12.10 -28.18 1.07
C THR A 204 12.46 -29.48 1.77
N THR A 205 12.13 -30.61 1.14
CA THR A 205 12.67 -31.92 1.51
C THR A 205 14.20 -31.83 1.45
N PRO A 206 14.94 -32.11 2.55
CA PRO A 206 16.39 -32.18 2.46
C PRO A 206 16.76 -33.34 1.53
N SER A 207 17.42 -33.01 0.42
CA SER A 207 18.04 -33.98 -0.48
C SER A 207 18.98 -34.85 0.36
N ARG A 208 18.57 -36.08 0.69
CA ARG A 208 19.47 -37.14 1.15
C ARG A 208 20.53 -37.33 0.07
N ARG A 209 21.70 -36.72 0.26
CA ARG A 209 22.89 -37.09 -0.49
C ARG A 209 23.55 -38.21 0.32
N ASN A 210 23.41 -39.42 -0.20
CA ASN A 210 23.92 -40.65 0.40
C ASN A 210 25.45 -40.61 0.52
N SER A 211 25.91 -41.31 1.55
CA SER A 211 27.28 -41.70 1.88
C SER A 211 28.04 -42.33 0.72
#